data_AF-A0A349CX47-F1
#
_entry.id   AF-A0A349CX47-F1
#
_cell.length_a   1.000
_cell.length_b   1.000
_cell.length_c   1.000
_cell.angle_alpha   90.00
_cell.angle_beta   90.00
_cell.angle_gamma   90.00
#
_symmetry.space_group_name_H-M   'P 1'
#
loop_
_entity.id
_entity.type
_entity.pdbx_description
1 polymer ?
#
loop_
_entity_poly.entity_id
_entity_poly.type
_entity_poly.pdbx_seq_one_letter_code
_entity_poly.pdbx_strand_id
1 'polypeptide(L)'
;MTLMVRDEADIIAAMIEHHLSQGVDLIIATDNGSVDGTREILADYAASGRVEVHDYLAHDKNQTGVVSEMASRAASEHAATWVINADADEFFIA
;
A
#
# COMPACT_ATOMS: atom_id res chain seq x y z
N MET A 1 4.52 -1.73 -5.96
CA MET A 1 4.21 -0.38 -5.44
C MET A 1 4.12 -0.44 -3.94
N THR A 2 4.48 0.64 -3.24
CA THR A 2 4.29 0.77 -1.79
C THR A 2 3.35 1.94 -1.50
N LEU A 3 2.48 1.80 -0.51
CA LEU A 3 1.69 2.92 0.01
C LEU A 3 1.46 2.79 1.52
N MET A 4 1.52 3.92 2.21
CA MET A 4 1.11 4.01 3.61
C MET A 4 -0.18 4.81 3.64
N VAL A 5 -1.22 4.27 4.28
CA VAL A 5 -2.58 4.81 4.20
C VAL A 5 -3.19 4.97 5.59
N ARG A 6 -4.05 5.97 5.72
CA ARG A 6 -4.88 6.17 6.92
C ARG A 6 -6.20 6.83 6.54
N ASP A 7 -7.30 6.19 6.91
CA ASP A 7 -8.66 6.75 6.79
C ASP A 7 -9.05 7.20 5.37
N GLU A 8 -8.90 6.29 4.38
CA GLU A 8 -9.14 6.51 2.94
C GLU A 8 -10.12 5.46 2.35
N ALA A 9 -11.13 5.05 3.13
CA ALA A 9 -12.05 3.98 2.74
C ALA A 9 -12.89 4.31 1.49
N ASP A 10 -13.04 5.60 1.17
CA ASP A 10 -13.76 6.09 0.00
C ASP A 10 -12.98 5.94 -1.31
N ILE A 11 -11.64 5.85 -1.27
CA ILE A 11 -10.79 5.84 -2.47
C ILE A 11 -9.83 4.64 -2.59
N ILE A 12 -9.47 3.99 -1.48
CA ILE A 12 -8.40 2.96 -1.45
C ILE A 12 -8.67 1.80 -2.42
N ALA A 13 -9.93 1.38 -2.58
CA ALA A 13 -10.32 0.34 -3.53
C ALA A 13 -10.02 0.76 -4.99
N ALA A 14 -10.41 1.98 -5.36
CA ALA A 14 -10.19 2.51 -6.70
C ALA A 14 -8.69 2.67 -7.00
N MET A 15 -7.90 3.12 -6.02
CA MET A 15 -6.45 3.26 -6.17
C MET A 15 -5.76 1.90 -6.39
N ILE A 16 -6.14 0.87 -5.62
CA ILE A 16 -5.62 -0.50 -5.79
C ILE A 16 -5.97 -1.04 -7.18
N GLU A 17 -7.26 -1.00 -7.55
CA GLU A 17 -7.73 -1.53 -8.83
C GLU A 17 -7.08 -0.83 -10.01
N HIS A 18 -6.97 0.49 -9.95
CA HIS A 18 -6.30 1.29 -10.98
C HIS A 18 -4.86 0.83 -11.18
N HIS A 19 -4.04 0.81 -10.13
CA HIS A 19 -2.61 0.46 -10.29
C HIS A 19 -2.41 -1.00 -10.68
N LEU A 20 -3.22 -1.93 -10.17
CA LEU A 20 -3.19 -3.32 -10.63
C LEU A 20 -3.55 -3.46 -12.12
N SER A 21 -4.44 -2.59 -12.63
CA SER A 21 -4.80 -2.53 -14.06
C SER A 21 -3.72 -1.88 -14.93
N GLN A 22 -2.92 -0.96 -14.37
CA GLN A 22 -1.77 -0.33 -15.03
C GLN A 22 -0.54 -1.27 -15.09
N GLY A 23 -0.62 -2.46 -14.50
CA GLY A 23 0.46 -3.46 -14.56
C GLY A 23 1.34 -3.53 -13.32
N VAL A 24 0.94 -2.94 -12.18
CA VAL A 24 1.64 -3.19 -10.91
C VAL A 24 1.44 -4.65 -10.49
N ASP A 25 2.53 -5.40 -10.34
CA ASP A 25 2.48 -6.83 -9.99
C ASP A 25 2.03 -7.05 -8.53
N LEU A 26 2.61 -6.28 -7.61
CA LEU A 26 2.39 -6.37 -6.16
C LEU A 26 2.27 -4.98 -5.54
N ILE A 27 1.30 -4.83 -4.63
CA ILE A 27 1.12 -3.66 -3.77
C ILE A 27 1.45 -4.05 -2.33
N ILE A 28 2.40 -3.37 -1.70
CA ILE A 28 2.65 -3.47 -0.25
C ILE A 28 1.98 -2.26 0.39
N ALA A 29 0.92 -2.50 1.17
CA ALA A 29 0.15 -1.50 1.86
C ALA A 29 0.42 -1.58 3.37
N THR A 30 0.69 -0.43 3.99
CA THR A 30 0.78 -0.32 5.45
C THR A 30 -0.34 0.58 5.94
N ASP A 31 -1.28 0.02 6.70
CA ASP A 31 -2.32 0.78 7.38
C ASP A 31 -1.75 1.47 8.62
N ASN A 32 -1.96 2.77 8.74
CA ASN A 32 -1.47 3.60 9.83
C ASN A 32 -2.58 3.88 10.87
N GLY A 33 -3.30 2.83 11.25
CA GLY A 33 -4.33 2.86 12.29
C GLY A 33 -5.63 3.52 11.83
N SER A 34 -6.16 3.08 10.69
CA SER A 34 -7.45 3.55 10.18
C SER A 34 -8.62 3.12 11.06
N VAL A 35 -9.69 3.91 11.06
CA VAL A 35 -10.92 3.69 11.87
C VAL A 35 -12.20 3.81 11.04
N ASP A 36 -12.08 3.90 9.72
CA ASP A 36 -13.16 4.21 8.78
C ASP A 36 -13.56 3.04 7.86
N GLY A 37 -12.90 1.89 7.97
CA GLY A 37 -13.10 0.74 7.09
C GLY A 37 -11.95 0.46 6.10
N THR A 38 -10.95 1.35 6.01
CA THR A 38 -9.82 1.21 5.09
C THR A 38 -9.09 -0.13 5.28
N ARG A 39 -8.85 -0.51 6.54
CA ARG A 39 -8.09 -1.72 6.87
C ARG A 39 -8.80 -3.00 6.46
N GLU A 40 -10.12 -3.01 6.58
CA GLU A 40 -11.00 -4.09 6.15
C GLU A 40 -10.98 -4.23 4.63
N ILE A 41 -11.07 -3.12 3.89
CA ILE A 41 -10.95 -3.12 2.43
C ILE A 41 -9.59 -3.69 2.00
N LEU A 42 -8.49 -3.24 2.62
CA LEU A 42 -7.15 -3.78 2.34
C LEU A 42 -7.08 -5.31 2.56
N ALA A 43 -7.73 -5.81 3.62
CA ALA A 43 -7.77 -7.25 3.92
C ALA A 43 -8.48 -8.05 2.83
N ASP A 44 -9.57 -7.53 2.27
CA ASP A 44 -10.31 -8.18 1.19
C ASP A 44 -9.43 -8.33 -0.07
N TYR A 45 -8.65 -7.31 -0.42
CA TYR A 45 -7.73 -7.39 -1.56
C TYR A 45 -6.52 -8.31 -1.28
N ALA A 46 -6.13 -8.52 -0.02
CA ALA A 46 -5.04 -9.43 0.31
C ALA A 46 -5.33 -10.87 -0.13
N ALA A 47 -6.61 -11.27 -0.19
CA ALA A 47 -7.02 -12.58 -0.69
C ALA A 47 -6.66 -12.82 -2.17
N SER A 48 -6.38 -11.76 -2.94
CA SER A 48 -5.93 -11.87 -4.34
C SER A 48 -4.47 -12.34 -4.49
N GLY A 49 -3.67 -12.28 -3.42
CA GLY A 49 -2.23 -12.50 -3.46
C GLY A 49 -1.42 -11.39 -4.13
N ARG A 50 -2.08 -10.31 -4.59
CA ARG A 50 -1.44 -9.13 -5.23
C ARG A 50 -1.36 -7.91 -4.33
N VAL A 51 -1.91 -8.00 -3.12
CA VAL A 51 -1.83 -6.97 -2.09
C VAL A 51 -1.30 -7.63 -0.80
N GLU A 52 -0.22 -7.08 -0.27
CA GLU A 52 0.37 -7.46 1.01
C GLU A 52 0.06 -6.34 2.00
N VAL A 53 -0.50 -6.68 3.17
CA VAL A 53 -1.01 -5.70 4.14
C VAL A 53 -0.27 -5.80 5.46
N HIS A 54 0.19 -4.66 5.97
CA HIS A 54 0.83 -4.50 7.28
C HIS A 54 0.11 -3.45 8.10
N ASP A 55 0.35 -3.47 9.41
CA ASP A 55 -0.21 -2.51 10.36
C ASP A 55 0.94 -1.72 11.02
N TYR A 56 0.81 -0.39 11.09
CA TYR A 56 1.75 0.50 11.78
C TYR A 56 1.01 1.40 12.78
N LEU A 57 0.99 0.99 14.05
CA LEU A 57 0.17 1.61 15.08
C LEU A 57 0.95 2.57 16.01
N ALA A 58 2.21 2.88 15.67
CA ALA A 58 3.11 3.63 16.54
C ALA A 58 2.74 5.13 16.68
N HIS A 59 2.04 5.70 15.69
CA HIS A 59 1.60 7.11 15.67
C HIS A 59 2.72 8.13 15.96
N ASP A 60 3.97 7.79 15.63
CA ASP A 60 5.18 8.58 15.92
C ASP A 60 5.60 9.52 14.78
N LYS A 61 4.80 9.58 13.70
CA LYS A 61 5.05 10.34 12.46
C LYS A 61 6.28 9.90 11.69
N ASN A 62 6.76 8.67 11.89
CA ASN A 62 7.91 8.12 11.16
C ASN A 62 7.55 7.55 9.78
N GLN A 63 6.84 8.33 8.96
CA GLN A 63 6.43 7.88 7.62
C GLN A 63 7.64 7.54 6.75
N THR A 64 8.70 8.36 6.79
CA THR A 64 9.93 8.13 6.01
C THR A 64 10.58 6.77 6.32
N GLY A 65 10.65 6.39 7.59
CA GLY A 65 11.20 5.09 7.99
C GLY A 65 10.35 3.94 7.47
N VAL A 66 9.03 4.04 7.65
CA VAL A 66 8.08 3.01 7.23
C VAL A 66 8.11 2.80 5.72
N VAL A 67 7.99 3.86 4.91
CA VAL A 67 8.00 3.71 3.44
C VAL A 67 9.36 3.22 2.90
N SER A 68 10.46 3.58 3.57
CA SER A 68 11.80 3.07 3.23
C SER A 68 11.96 1.58 3.53
N GLU A 69 11.37 1.11 4.64
CA GLU A 69 11.35 -0.30 4.98
C GLU A 69 10.49 -1.10 3.98
N MET A 70 9.32 -0.57 3.60
CA MET A 70 8.47 -1.18 2.58
C MET A 70 9.18 -1.32 1.24
N ALA A 71 9.89 -0.28 0.79
CA ALA A 71 10.66 -0.34 -0.45
C ALA A 71 11.82 -1.34 -0.36
N SER A 72 12.52 -1.37 0.79
CA SER A 72 13.58 -2.34 1.05
C SER A 72 13.06 -3.78 1.01
N ARG A 73 11.89 -4.02 1.61
CA ARG A 73 11.18 -5.30 1.59
C ARG A 73 10.78 -5.72 0.19
N ALA A 74 10.22 -4.82 -0.61
CA ALA A 74 9.90 -5.09 -2.01
C ALA A 74 11.14 -5.59 -2.77
N ALA A 75 12.31 -4.99 -2.53
CA ALA A 75 13.56 -5.42 -3.15
C ALA A 75 14.08 -6.76 -2.60
N SER A 76 14.10 -6.95 -1.27
CA SER A 76 14.75 -8.11 -0.64
C SER A 76 13.90 -9.38 -0.60
N GLU A 77 12.58 -9.25 -0.41
CA GLU A 77 11.67 -10.39 -0.25
C GLU A 77 10.95 -10.73 -1.56
N HIS A 78 10.69 -9.73 -2.41
CA HIS A 78 9.94 -9.90 -3.65
C HIS A 78 10.79 -9.69 -4.92
N ALA A 79 12.10 -9.45 -4.77
CA ALA A 79 13.04 -9.22 -5.87
C ALA A 79 12.57 -8.13 -6.86
N ALA A 80 11.88 -7.10 -6.36
CA ALA A 80 11.34 -6.03 -7.18
C ALA A 80 12.45 -5.32 -7.97
N THR A 81 12.27 -5.20 -9.29
CA THR A 81 13.20 -4.45 -10.16
C THR A 81 12.95 -2.94 -10.09
N TRP A 82 11.68 -2.56 -9.89
CA TRP A 82 11.25 -1.17 -9.71
C TRP A 82 10.30 -1.09 -8.52
N VAL A 83 10.43 -0.02 -7.75
CA VAL A 83 9.51 0.34 -6.68
C VAL A 83 9.08 1.77 -6.90
N ILE A 84 7.77 1.98 -6.97
CA ILE A 84 7.14 3.30 -6.89
C ILE A 84 6.39 3.38 -5.56
N ASN A 85 6.50 4.52 -4.90
CA ASN A 85 5.73 4.85 -3.70
C ASN A 85 4.64 5.86 -4.10
N ALA A 86 3.44 5.68 -3.58
CA ALA A 86 2.29 6.53 -3.83
C ALA A 86 1.61 6.88 -2.50
N ASP A 87 1.02 8.07 -2.42
CA ASP A 87 -0.04 8.36 -1.45
C ASP A 87 -1.36 7.67 -1.89
N ALA A 88 -2.30 7.54 -0.96
CA ALA A 88 -3.53 6.77 -1.19
C ALA A 88 -4.50 7.42 -2.21
N ASP A 89 -4.36 8.72 -2.44
CA ASP A 89 -5.14 9.54 -3.36
C ASP A 89 -4.39 9.86 -4.68
N GLU A 90 -3.21 9.29 -4.88
CA GLU A 90 -2.43 9.44 -6.11
C GLU A 90 -2.74 8.33 -7.12
N PHE A 91 -2.79 8.69 -8.41
CA PHE A 91 -3.06 7.77 -9.51
C PHE A 91 -2.03 7.94 -10.63
N PHE A 92 -1.10 7.00 -10.75
CA PHE A 92 -0.09 7.01 -11.83
C PHE A 92 -0.65 6.42 -13.13
N ILE A 93 -0.19 6.93 -14.26
CA ILE A 93 -0.63 6.51 -15.60
C ILE A 93 0.60 6.03 -16.39
N ALA A 94 0.47 4.88 -17.05
CA ALA A 94 1.48 4.29 -17.94
C ALA A 94 1.29 4.71 -19.41
#